data_AF-A0A117LGU7-F1
#
_entry.id   AF-A0A117LGU7-F1
#
_cell.length_a   1.000
_cell.length_b   1.000
_cell.length_c   1.000
_cell.angle_alpha   90.00
_cell.angle_beta   90.00
_cell.angle_gamma   90.00
#
_symmetry.space_group_name_H-M   'P 1'
#
loop_
_entity.id
_entity.type
_entity.pdbx_description
1 polymer ?
#
loop_
_entity_poly.entity_id
_entity_poly.type
_entity_poly.pdbx_seq_one_letter_code
_entity_poly.pdbx_strand_id
1 'polypeptide(L)'
;MIAEKSTITPYETFNDPGKIETFLRGSLRIHAHLDWRRPQEWFNNPPCVLSYDSSSVTSILSLAPDPAHLHWVRFFATQREEEY
;
A
#
# COMPACT_ATOMS: atom_id res chain seq x y z
N MET A 1 8.52 -19.95 -11.15
CA MET A 1 7.15 -19.42 -11.30
C MET A 1 7.27 -18.07 -11.97
N ILE A 2 6.51 -17.80 -13.04
CA ILE A 2 6.49 -16.45 -13.64
C ILE A 2 5.63 -15.62 -12.69
N ALA A 3 6.20 -14.61 -12.04
CA ALA A 3 5.43 -13.69 -11.19
C ALA A 3 4.28 -13.10 -12.03
N GLU A 4 3.04 -13.22 -11.55
CA GLU A 4 1.91 -12.59 -12.23
C GLU A 4 2.17 -11.09 -12.35
N LYS A 5 1.85 -10.53 -13.52
CA LYS A 5 2.08 -9.12 -13.79
C LYS A 5 1.13 -8.29 -12.93
N SER A 6 1.67 -7.64 -11.90
CA SER A 6 0.92 -6.76 -11.02
C SER A 6 0.52 -5.48 -11.77
N THR A 7 -0.72 -5.03 -11.55
CA THR A 7 -1.22 -3.72 -12.01
C THR A 7 -1.11 -2.71 -10.88
N ILE A 8 -0.67 -1.49 -11.19
CA ILE A 8 -0.61 -0.38 -10.24
C ILE A 8 -1.76 0.57 -10.53
N THR A 9 -2.46 1.01 -9.48
CA THR A 9 -3.58 1.93 -9.59
C THR A 9 -3.59 2.90 -8.40
N PRO A 10 -4.13 4.12 -8.57
CA PRO A 10 -4.44 4.98 -7.44
C PRO A 10 -5.37 4.29 -6.44
N TYR A 11 -5.14 4.51 -5.15
CA TYR A 11 -5.93 3.93 -4.08
C TYR A 11 -7.42 4.28 -4.21
N GLU A 12 -7.72 5.53 -4.56
CA GLU A 12 -9.09 6.04 -4.74
C GLU A 12 -9.86 5.39 -5.88
N THR A 13 -9.18 4.79 -6.85
CA THR A 13 -9.82 4.07 -7.96
C THR A 13 -9.97 2.57 -7.71
N PHE A 14 -9.35 2.05 -6.65
CA PHE A 14 -9.43 0.63 -6.30
C PHE A 14 -10.62 0.35 -5.39
N ASN A 15 -11.74 -0.05 -6.00
CA ASN A 15 -13.03 -0.24 -5.31
C ASN A 15 -13.22 -1.65 -4.71
N ASP A 16 -12.22 -2.17 -3.99
CA ASP A 16 -12.29 -3.46 -3.29
C ASP A 16 -11.69 -3.35 -1.87
N PRO A 17 -12.45 -2.82 -0.90
CA PRO A 17 -11.98 -2.66 0.47
C PRO A 17 -11.67 -4.00 1.15
N GLY A 18 -12.31 -5.09 0.73
CA GLY A 18 -12.06 -6.43 1.29
C GLY A 18 -10.67 -6.94 0.96
N LYS A 19 -10.18 -6.71 -0.26
CA LYS A 19 -8.79 -7.03 -0.64
C LYS A 19 -7.76 -6.18 0.09
N ILE A 20 -8.04 -4.89 0.30
CA ILE A 20 -7.17 -4.02 1.10
C ILE A 20 -7.08 -4.51 2.54
N GLU A 21 -8.22 -4.80 3.17
CA GLU A 21 -8.26 -5.24 4.56
C GLU A 21 -7.58 -6.60 4.75
N THR A 22 -7.76 -7.51 3.78
CA THR A 22 -7.07 -8.81 3.76
C THR A 22 -5.55 -8.63 3.66
N PHE A 23 -5.08 -7.75 2.77
CA PHE A 23 -3.66 -7.41 2.67
C PHE A 23 -3.10 -6.85 3.99
N LEU A 24 -3.78 -5.88 4.60
CA LEU A 24 -3.35 -5.25 5.86
C LEU A 24 -3.31 -6.21 7.07
N ARG A 25 -4.09 -7.30 7.04
CA ARG A 25 -4.03 -8.38 8.05
C ARG A 25 -2.92 -9.41 7.78
N GLY A 26 -2.34 -9.39 6.59
CA GLY A 26 -1.32 -10.34 6.17
C GLY A 26 0.03 -10.14 6.85
N SER A 27 0.98 -11.04 6.53
CA SER A 27 2.38 -10.88 6.92
C SER A 27 3.06 -9.90 5.97
N LEU A 28 3.30 -8.68 6.44
CA LEU A 28 3.80 -7.58 5.63
C LEU A 28 5.20 -7.15 6.09
N ARG A 29 6.02 -6.71 5.13
CA ARG A 29 7.16 -5.83 5.40
C ARG A 29 6.65 -4.40 5.33
N ILE A 30 6.70 -3.68 6.45
CA ILE A 30 6.10 -2.36 6.59
C ILE A 30 7.17 -1.32 6.90
N HIS A 31 7.14 -0.21 6.18
CA HIS A 31 7.71 1.06 6.58
C HIS A 31 6.55 2.03 6.87
N ALA A 32 6.48 2.57 8.09
CA ALA A 32 5.47 3.55 8.48
C ALA A 32 6.17 4.75 9.13
N HIS A 33 6.05 5.91 8.51
CA HIS A 33 6.47 7.17 9.10
C HIS A 33 5.32 7.68 9.97
N LEU A 34 5.61 8.03 11.23
CA LEU A 34 4.60 8.35 12.25
C LEU A 34 3.66 7.16 12.52
N ASP A 35 4.23 6.06 13.01
CA ASP A 35 3.60 4.77 13.30
C ASP A 35 2.42 4.83 14.29
N TRP A 36 2.29 5.93 15.04
CA TRP A 36 1.12 6.21 15.87
C TRP A 36 -0.17 6.52 15.08
N ARG A 37 -0.08 6.73 13.76
CA ARG A 37 -1.22 6.98 12.86
C ARG A 37 -1.61 5.67 12.19
N ARG A 38 -2.91 5.45 12.02
CA ARG A 38 -3.39 4.28 11.30
C ARG A 38 -3.02 4.41 9.81
N PRO A 39 -2.56 3.34 9.14
CA PRO A 39 -2.20 3.38 7.71
C PRO A 39 -3.29 3.99 6.83
N GLN A 40 -4.56 3.69 7.12
CA GLN A 40 -5.71 4.18 6.36
C GLN A 40 -5.84 5.71 6.39
N GLU A 41 -5.33 6.38 7.42
CA GLU A 41 -5.30 7.84 7.46
C GLU A 41 -4.39 8.42 6.36
N TRP A 42 -3.33 7.70 5.99
CA TRP A 42 -2.43 8.10 4.91
C TRP A 42 -3.00 7.80 3.52
N PHE A 43 -3.86 6.79 3.39
CA PHE A 43 -4.39 6.37 2.08
C PHE A 43 -5.39 7.39 1.50
N ASN A 44 -6.12 8.08 2.39
CA ASN A 44 -7.04 9.15 2.00
C ASN A 44 -6.33 10.46 1.64
N ASN A 45 -5.00 10.53 1.77
CA ASN A 45 -4.20 11.71 1.45
C ASN A 45 -3.31 11.40 0.23
N PRO A 46 -3.73 11.76 -0.99
CA PRO A 46 -2.97 11.43 -2.19
C PRO A 46 -1.60 12.15 -2.24
N PRO A 47 -0.64 11.60 -3.00
CA PRO A 47 -0.77 10.41 -3.83
C PRO A 47 -0.65 9.13 -3.00
N CYS A 48 -1.59 8.20 -3.22
CA CYS A 48 -1.55 6.86 -2.68
C CYS A 48 -1.81 5.88 -3.82
N VAL A 49 -0.95 4.89 -3.98
CA VAL A 49 -1.05 3.86 -5.02
C VAL A 49 -0.96 2.49 -4.39
N LEU A 50 -1.53 1.51 -5.07
CA LEU A 50 -1.39 0.11 -4.71
C LEU A 50 -1.08 -0.73 -5.93
N SER A 51 -0.41 -1.86 -5.71
CA SER A 51 -0.25 -2.91 -6.70
C SER A 51 -1.14 -4.10 -6.36
N TYR A 52 -1.74 -4.70 -7.37
CA TYR A 52 -2.58 -5.88 -7.23
C TYR A 52 -2.42 -6.80 -8.44
N ASP A 53 -2.66 -8.09 -8.23
CA ASP A 53 -2.79 -9.08 -9.29
C ASP A 53 -4.22 -9.63 -9.36
N SER A 54 -4.42 -10.71 -10.10
CA SER A 54 -5.74 -11.34 -10.24
C SER A 54 -6.33 -11.75 -8.88
N SER A 55 -5.47 -12.11 -7.93
CA SER A 55 -5.81 -12.71 -6.64
C SER A 55 -5.90 -11.66 -5.52
N SER A 56 -4.93 -10.76 -5.39
CA SER A 56 -4.74 -9.99 -4.17
C SER A 56 -4.04 -8.64 -4.38
N VAL A 57 -4.14 -7.77 -3.37
CA VAL A 57 -3.26 -6.60 -3.25
C VAL A 57 -1.89 -7.08 -2.77
N THR A 58 -0.84 -6.67 -3.47
CA THR A 58 0.53 -7.11 -3.21
C THR A 58 1.38 -6.04 -2.52
N SER A 59 1.08 -4.77 -2.76
CA SER A 59 1.75 -3.65 -2.07
C SER A 59 0.88 -2.39 -2.02
N ILE A 60 1.17 -1.50 -1.07
CA ILE A 60 0.57 -0.17 -0.94
C ILE A 60 1.67 0.85 -0.65
N LEU A 61 1.61 2.01 -1.31
CA LEU A 61 2.50 3.15 -1.10
C LEU A 61 1.66 4.42 -0.91
N SER A 62 1.84 5.12 0.21
CA SER A 62 1.31 6.47 0.44
C SER A 62 2.45 7.48 0.53
N LEU A 63 2.29 8.56 -0.24
CA LEU A 63 3.23 9.66 -0.36
C LEU A 63 2.61 11.00 0.07
N ALA A 64 1.67 10.99 1.02
CA ALA A 64 0.95 12.19 1.43
C ALA A 64 1.93 13.37 1.74
N PRO A 65 1.74 14.54 1.10
CA PRO A 65 2.70 15.65 1.16
C PRO A 65 2.67 16.38 2.51
N ASP A 66 3.82 16.92 2.91
CA ASP A 66 3.96 17.79 4.10
C ASP A 66 5.35 18.45 4.12
N PRO A 67 5.51 19.70 3.65
CA PRO A 67 4.55 20.60 3.00
C PRO A 67 4.18 20.20 1.55
N ALA A 68 3.24 20.93 0.91
CA ALA A 68 2.57 20.54 -0.35
C ALA A 68 3.47 20.12 -1.54
N HIS A 69 4.73 20.57 -1.59
CA HIS A 69 5.69 20.27 -2.68
C HIS A 69 6.72 19.20 -2.29
N LEU A 70 6.62 18.64 -1.09
CA LEU A 70 7.55 17.65 -0.56
C LEU A 70 6.76 16.42 -0.09
N HIS A 71 7.11 15.29 -0.69
CA HIS A 71 6.46 14.01 -0.43
C HIS A 71 7.34 13.14 0.47
N TRP A 72 6.73 12.60 1.53
CA TRP A 72 7.36 11.62 2.41
C TRP A 72 6.81 10.24 2.09
N VAL A 73 7.63 9.20 2.25
CA VAL A 73 7.10 7.83 2.33
C VAL A 73 6.37 7.70 3.65
N ARG A 74 5.07 7.98 3.67
CA ARG A 74 4.24 7.90 4.88
C ARG A 74 3.96 6.48 5.27
N PHE A 75 3.68 5.67 4.27
CA PHE A 75 3.44 4.25 4.44
C PHE A 75 3.90 3.52 3.20
N PHE A 76 4.66 2.46 3.39
CA PHE A 76 4.93 1.47 2.36
C PHE A 76 4.78 0.09 2.98
N ALA A 77 4.01 -0.76 2.33
CA ALA A 77 3.91 -2.15 2.71
C ALA A 77 3.94 -3.05 1.48
N THR A 78 4.59 -4.19 1.63
CA THR A 78 4.59 -5.27 0.63
C THR A 78 4.41 -6.61 1.33
N GLN A 79 3.81 -7.58 0.63
CA GLN A 79 3.75 -8.95 1.13
C GLN A 79 5.18 -9.46 1.42
N ARG A 80 5.34 -10.18 2.53
CA ARG A 80 6.60 -10.84 2.84
C ARG A 80 6.73 -12.08 1.95
N GLU A 81 7.74 -12.09 1.09
CA GLU A 81 8.15 -13.33 0.43
C GLU A 81 8.65 -14.32 1.51
N GLU A 82 8.17 -15.56 1.46
CA GLU A 82 8.48 -16.62 2.44
C GLU A 82 9.93 -17.14 2.33
N GLU A 83 10.72 -16.66 1.38
CA GLU A 83 12.13 -17.01 1.29
C GLU A 83 12.92 -16.16 2.29
N TYR A 84 13.20 -16.72 3.48
CA TYR A 84 14.48 -16.72 4.22
C TYR A 84 14.31 -17.46 5.55
#